data_AF-A0A2M8KQ58-F1
#
_entry.id   AF-A0A2M8KQ58-F1
#
_cell.length_a   1.000
_cell.length_b   1.000
_cell.length_c   1.000
_cell.angle_alpha   90.00
_cell.angle_beta   90.00
_cell.angle_gamma   90.00
#
_symmetry.space_group_name_H-M   'P 1'
#
loop_
_entity.id
_entity.type
_entity.pdbx_description
1 polymer ?
#
loop_
_entity_poly.entity_id
_entity_poly.type
_entity_poly.pdbx_seq_one_letter_code
_entity_poly.pdbx_strand_id
1 'polypeptide(L)'
;TVGFLTWMIMWIHKQKDIAKRLTEQVALHAKEGYGLGIFILITSTVFREGVETVLYLKASSLAGASSQLFGAVIGIVSALAFGYALFRWAIKANLSLVFNITSIFLLLFAAGLLAHGVHEFQEAGLLPIFSFDPLFNISHILDQSSTLGSVLRVVFGYTSRPSLLELISYSTYFVFVYCIQKVTDQKLVQQTIQN
;
A
#
# COMPACT_ATOMS: atom_id res chain seq x y z
N THR A 1 5.92 -7.85 -8.22
CA THR A 1 5.68 -6.82 -7.19
C THR A 1 4.82 -7.33 -6.03
N VAL A 2 3.75 -8.08 -6.29
CA VAL A 2 2.87 -8.63 -5.23
C VAL A 2 3.61 -9.49 -4.18
N GLY A 3 4.57 -10.31 -4.59
CA GLY A 3 5.40 -11.09 -3.66
C GLY A 3 6.22 -10.22 -2.70
N PHE A 4 6.75 -9.10 -3.20
CA PHE A 4 7.49 -8.13 -2.39
C PHE A 4 6.56 -7.40 -1.40
N LEU A 5 5.38 -6.97 -1.85
CA LEU A 5 4.36 -6.36 -0.98
C LEU A 5 3.92 -7.32 0.13
N THR A 6 3.65 -8.58 -0.24
CA THR A 6 3.25 -9.62 0.73
C THR A 6 4.34 -9.87 1.76
N TRP A 7 5.61 -9.93 1.34
CA TRP A 7 6.75 -10.02 2.25
C TRP A 7 6.82 -8.83 3.22
N MET A 8 6.68 -7.61 2.71
CA MET A 8 6.72 -6.39 3.52
C MET A 8 5.57 -6.34 4.55
N ILE A 9 4.38 -6.77 4.16
CA ILE A 9 3.21 -6.88 5.05
C ILE A 9 3.51 -7.86 6.19
N MET A 10 4.08 -9.05 5.88
CA MET A 10 4.44 -10.02 6.91
C MET A 10 5.52 -9.49 7.85
N TRP A 11 6.52 -8.79 7.31
CA TRP A 11 7.58 -8.20 8.10
C TRP A 11 7.03 -7.18 9.10
N ILE A 12 6.19 -6.23 8.65
CA ILE A 12 5.55 -5.23 9.53
C ILE A 12 4.70 -5.88 10.61
N HIS A 13 3.95 -6.94 10.28
CA HIS A 13 3.09 -7.62 11.25
C HIS A 13 3.91 -8.28 12.38
N LYS A 14 5.09 -8.81 12.06
CA LYS A 14 6.04 -9.38 13.03
C LYS A 14 6.77 -8.32 13.85
N GLN A 15 6.87 -7.09 13.34
CA GLN A 15 7.60 -5.97 13.91
C GLN A 15 6.72 -5.05 14.82
N LYS A 16 5.46 -5.42 15.11
CA LYS A 16 4.50 -4.54 15.82
C LYS A 16 5.00 -4.01 17.18
N ASP A 17 5.82 -4.77 17.91
CA ASP A 17 6.42 -4.35 19.19
C ASP A 17 7.65 -3.44 19.05
N ILE A 18 8.24 -3.39 17.85
CA ILE A 18 9.48 -2.66 17.60
C ILE A 18 9.23 -1.17 17.51
N ALA A 19 8.05 -0.72 17.11
CA ALA A 19 7.73 0.70 17.12
C ALA A 19 7.82 1.28 18.55
N LYS A 20 7.35 0.53 19.56
CA LYS A 20 7.41 0.93 20.97
C LYS A 20 8.84 0.91 21.50
N ARG A 21 9.59 -0.16 21.21
CA ARG A 21 11.02 -0.27 21.56
C ARG A 21 11.89 0.78 20.87
N LEU A 22 11.59 1.14 19.62
CA LEU A 22 12.29 2.20 18.88
C LEU A 22 12.03 3.56 19.52
N THR A 23 10.80 3.87 19.95
CA THR A 23 10.53 5.12 20.66
C THR A 23 11.32 5.19 21.98
N GLU A 24 11.36 4.10 22.74
CA GLU A 24 12.12 4.01 23.99
C GLU A 24 13.63 4.12 23.73
N GLN A 25 14.16 3.39 22.74
CA GLN A 25 15.58 3.43 22.39
C GLN A 25 16.01 4.78 21.83
N VAL A 26 15.21 5.41 20.96
CA VAL A 26 15.47 6.75 20.44
C VAL A 26 15.46 7.77 21.59
N ALA A 27 14.54 7.68 22.54
CA ALA A 27 14.50 8.57 23.70
C ALA A 27 15.74 8.39 24.62
N LEU A 28 16.24 7.17 24.78
CA LEU A 28 17.45 6.87 25.53
C LEU A 28 18.71 7.37 24.80
N HIS A 29 18.86 7.05 23.51
CA HIS A 29 20.04 7.38 22.72
C HIS A 29 20.13 8.87 22.36
N ALA A 30 18.98 9.58 22.30
CA ALA A 30 18.96 11.03 22.18
C ALA A 30 19.58 11.73 23.40
N LYS A 31 19.54 11.12 24.59
CA LYS A 31 20.20 11.63 25.80
C LYS A 31 21.71 11.32 25.86
N GLU A 32 22.17 10.29 25.14
CA GLU A 32 23.56 9.82 25.15
C GLU A 32 24.45 10.42 24.05
N GLY A 33 23.95 11.42 23.29
CA GLY A 33 24.74 12.15 22.29
C GLY A 33 24.70 11.57 20.87
N TYR A 34 23.93 10.51 20.61
CA TYR A 34 23.75 9.92 19.28
C TYR A 34 22.75 10.67 18.37
N GLY A 35 22.33 11.87 18.77
CA GLY A 35 21.35 12.69 18.03
C GLY A 35 21.78 13.02 16.60
N LEU A 36 23.08 13.17 16.35
CA LEU A 36 23.61 13.41 15.00
C LEU A 36 23.40 12.21 14.05
N GLY A 37 23.54 10.98 14.55
CA GLY A 37 23.30 9.79 13.76
C GLY A 37 21.83 9.66 13.33
N ILE A 38 20.92 9.87 14.28
CA ILE A 38 19.47 9.86 14.03
C ILE A 38 19.08 10.98 13.04
N PHE A 39 19.64 12.18 13.22
CA PHE A 39 19.42 13.30 12.32
C PHE A 39 19.85 13.00 10.88
N ILE A 40 21.06 12.47 10.68
CA ILE A 40 21.58 12.11 9.35
C ILE A 40 20.73 11.02 8.72
N LEU A 41 20.34 9.99 9.48
CA LEU A 41 19.51 8.89 8.97
C LEU A 41 18.14 9.37 8.49
N ILE A 42 17.45 10.19 9.30
CA ILE A 42 16.13 10.73 8.94
C ILE A 42 16.28 11.67 7.73
N THR A 43 17.26 12.57 7.76
CA THR A 43 17.50 13.51 6.66
C THR A 43 17.82 12.79 5.35
N SER A 44 18.69 11.78 5.38
CA SER A 44 19.06 10.99 4.20
C SER A 44 17.86 10.22 3.64
N THR A 45 17.03 9.65 4.50
CA THR A 45 15.83 8.91 4.09
C THR A 45 14.83 9.86 3.41
N VAL A 46 14.52 10.99 4.02
CA VAL A 46 13.59 11.99 3.44
C VAL A 46 14.14 12.56 2.14
N PHE A 47 15.45 12.84 2.08
CA PHE A 47 16.11 13.33 0.88
C PHE A 47 16.00 12.33 -0.28
N ARG A 48 16.24 11.03 -0.03
CA ARG A 48 16.14 9.98 -1.05
C ARG A 48 14.74 9.91 -1.66
N GLU A 49 13.71 9.79 -0.83
CA GLU A 49 12.31 9.72 -1.30
C GLU A 49 11.89 11.01 -2.03
N GLY A 50 12.39 12.16 -1.59
CA GLY A 50 12.18 13.45 -2.27
C GLY A 50 12.83 13.50 -3.66
N VAL A 51 14.07 13.04 -3.79
CA VAL A 51 14.79 12.97 -5.08
C VAL A 51 14.08 12.03 -6.05
N GLU A 52 13.66 10.86 -5.60
CA GLU A 52 12.88 9.92 -6.43
C GLU A 52 11.59 10.56 -6.95
N THR A 53 10.85 11.27 -6.09
CA THR A 53 9.62 11.97 -6.48
C THR A 53 9.87 13.02 -7.57
N VAL A 54 10.92 13.84 -7.43
CA VAL A 54 11.30 14.86 -8.43
C VAL A 54 11.70 14.19 -9.75
N LEU A 55 12.48 13.11 -9.70
CA LEU A 55 12.88 12.36 -10.89
C LEU A 55 11.66 11.75 -11.60
N TYR A 56 10.70 11.18 -10.88
CA TYR A 56 9.46 10.68 -11.47
C TYR A 56 8.61 11.78 -12.10
N LEU A 57 8.46 12.93 -11.44
CA LEU A 57 7.76 14.09 -12.02
C LEU A 57 8.43 14.59 -13.29
N LYS A 58 9.77 14.65 -13.31
CA LYS A 58 10.55 15.04 -14.49
C LYS A 58 10.41 14.02 -15.62
N ALA A 59 10.56 12.72 -15.33
CA ALA A 59 10.38 11.65 -16.30
C ALA A 59 8.97 11.67 -16.90
N SER A 60 7.96 11.88 -16.06
CA SER A 60 6.58 12.01 -16.48
C SER A 60 6.38 13.24 -17.37
N SER A 61 6.98 14.39 -17.05
CA SER A 61 6.86 15.62 -17.87
C SER A 61 7.44 15.47 -19.29
N LEU A 62 8.48 14.65 -19.47
CA LEU A 62 9.08 14.35 -20.77
C LEU A 62 8.16 13.50 -21.65
N ALA A 63 7.20 12.78 -21.07
CA ALA A 63 6.23 11.96 -21.78
C ALA A 63 5.08 12.76 -22.46
N GLY A 64 5.12 14.10 -22.43
CA GLY A 64 4.34 14.95 -23.33
C GLY A 64 2.93 15.37 -22.89
N ALA A 65 2.55 15.16 -21.63
CA ALA A 65 1.23 15.56 -21.14
C ALA A 65 1.21 17.03 -20.67
N SER A 66 0.64 17.93 -21.49
CA SER A 66 0.53 19.37 -21.21
C SER A 66 -0.33 19.70 -19.96
N SER A 67 -1.23 18.81 -19.56
CA SER A 67 -2.08 18.94 -18.37
C SER A 67 -1.43 18.44 -17.07
N GLN A 68 -0.23 17.85 -17.13
CA GLN A 68 0.36 17.12 -16.02
C GLN A 68 0.95 18.01 -14.93
N LEU A 69 1.39 19.23 -15.27
CA LEU A 69 1.84 20.20 -14.28
C LEU A 69 0.71 20.61 -13.34
N PHE A 70 -0.51 20.75 -13.85
CA PHE A 70 -1.69 21.08 -13.05
C PHE A 70 -2.03 19.93 -12.09
N GLY A 71 -2.01 18.69 -12.59
CA GLY A 71 -2.18 17.49 -11.76
C GLY A 71 -1.11 17.36 -10.67
N ALA A 72 0.16 17.66 -10.99
CA ALA A 72 1.26 17.62 -10.03
C ALA A 72 1.08 18.65 -8.90
N VAL A 73 0.67 19.89 -9.22
CA VAL A 73 0.39 20.92 -8.21
C VAL A 73 -0.75 20.51 -7.30
N ILE A 74 -1.87 20.01 -7.86
CA ILE A 74 -3.00 19.50 -7.07
C ILE A 74 -2.56 18.34 -6.18
N GLY A 75 -1.75 17.43 -6.71
CA GLY A 75 -1.18 16.30 -5.98
C GLY A 75 -0.34 16.75 -4.78
N ILE A 76 0.55 17.73 -4.96
CA ILE A 76 1.38 18.28 -3.88
C ILE A 76 0.51 18.95 -2.80
N VAL A 77 -0.46 19.78 -3.19
CA VAL A 77 -1.37 20.43 -2.24
C VAL A 77 -2.16 19.39 -1.45
N SER A 78 -2.67 18.37 -2.13
CA SER A 78 -3.39 17.26 -1.50
C SER A 78 -2.48 16.48 -0.55
N ALA A 79 -1.24 16.18 -0.96
CA ALA A 79 -0.26 15.48 -0.14
C ALA A 79 0.11 16.26 1.13
N LEU A 80 0.25 17.58 1.05
CA LEU A 80 0.47 18.44 2.22
C LEU A 80 -0.73 18.42 3.16
N ALA A 81 -1.95 18.50 2.63
CA ALA A 81 -3.18 18.42 3.43
C ALA A 81 -3.32 17.06 4.13
N PHE A 82 -3.12 15.95 3.39
CA PHE A 82 -3.14 14.59 3.95
C PHE A 82 -2.01 14.37 4.95
N GLY A 83 -0.79 14.85 4.66
CA GLY A 83 0.36 14.74 5.57
C GLY A 83 0.12 15.49 6.88
N TYR A 84 -0.45 16.69 6.82
CA TYR A 84 -0.84 17.45 8.00
C TYR A 84 -1.95 16.75 8.81
N ALA A 85 -2.98 16.24 8.12
CA ALA A 85 -4.07 15.50 8.76
C ALA A 85 -3.55 14.24 9.46
N LEU A 86 -2.68 13.47 8.77
CA LEU A 86 -2.02 12.29 9.32
C LEU A 86 -1.13 12.64 10.51
N PHE A 87 -0.35 13.71 10.44
CA PHE A 87 0.48 14.15 11.57
C PHE A 87 -0.37 14.46 12.80
N ARG A 88 -1.46 15.22 12.62
CA ARG A 88 -2.38 15.54 13.72
C ARG A 88 -3.06 14.30 14.29
N TRP A 89 -3.41 13.34 13.44
CA TRP A 89 -4.04 12.10 13.86
C TRP A 89 -3.06 11.16 14.55
N ALA A 90 -1.84 11.01 14.01
CA ALA A 90 -0.79 10.15 14.53
C ALA A 90 -0.34 10.53 15.95
N ILE A 91 -0.34 11.81 16.30
CA ILE A 91 -0.03 12.27 17.66
C ILE A 91 -1.07 11.79 18.69
N LYS A 92 -2.33 11.58 18.29
CA LYS A 92 -3.42 11.15 19.17
C LYS A 92 -3.79 9.67 19.02
N ALA A 93 -3.32 9.00 17.96
CA ALA A 93 -3.71 7.65 17.62
C ALA A 93 -2.84 6.60 18.31
N ASN A 94 -3.46 5.49 18.71
CA ASN A 94 -2.72 4.31 19.15
C ASN A 94 -1.90 3.77 17.97
N LEU A 95 -0.57 3.75 18.09
CA LEU A 95 0.35 3.29 17.04
C LEU A 95 -0.05 1.90 16.50
N SER A 96 -0.48 0.99 17.37
CA SER A 96 -0.97 -0.35 17.00
C SER A 96 -2.17 -0.31 16.05
N LEU A 97 -3.12 0.61 16.28
CA LEU A 97 -4.30 0.79 15.44
C LEU A 97 -3.93 1.36 14.08
N VAL A 98 -2.98 2.29 14.02
CA VAL A 98 -2.44 2.83 12.76
C VAL A 98 -1.83 1.71 11.92
N PHE A 99 -0.93 0.92 12.51
CA PHE A 99 -0.29 -0.20 11.82
C PHE A 99 -1.28 -1.26 11.34
N ASN A 100 -2.33 -1.53 12.10
CA ASN A 100 -3.33 -2.51 11.70
C ASN A 100 -4.14 -2.03 10.50
N ILE A 101 -4.59 -0.76 10.52
CA ILE A 101 -5.34 -0.17 9.41
C ILE A 101 -4.49 -0.10 8.14
N THR A 102 -3.25 0.38 8.24
CA THR A 102 -2.35 0.47 7.07
C THR A 102 -2.00 -0.91 6.51
N SER A 103 -1.86 -1.92 7.37
CA SER A 103 -1.64 -3.31 6.92
C SER A 103 -2.84 -3.86 6.15
N ILE A 104 -4.07 -3.61 6.63
CA ILE A 104 -5.30 -4.01 5.92
C ILE A 104 -5.39 -3.29 4.57
N PHE A 105 -5.07 -1.99 4.54
CA PHE A 105 -5.07 -1.22 3.31
C PHE A 105 -4.03 -1.72 2.29
N LEU A 106 -2.80 -2.00 2.74
CA LEU A 106 -1.74 -2.58 1.91
C LEU A 106 -2.12 -3.96 1.36
N LEU A 107 -2.79 -4.78 2.16
CA LEU A 107 -3.30 -6.08 1.74
C LEU A 107 -4.32 -5.93 0.61
N LEU A 108 -5.29 -5.03 0.78
CA LEU A 108 -6.29 -4.76 -0.25
C LEU A 108 -5.64 -4.24 -1.54
N PHE A 109 -4.71 -3.29 -1.43
CA PHE A 109 -3.94 -2.78 -2.56
C PHE A 109 -3.15 -3.88 -3.29
N ALA A 110 -2.50 -4.79 -2.56
CA ALA A 110 -1.78 -5.92 -3.13
C ALA A 110 -2.71 -6.92 -3.84
N ALA A 111 -3.90 -7.17 -3.29
CA ALA A 111 -4.93 -7.98 -3.92
C ALA A 111 -5.39 -7.36 -5.25
N GLY A 112 -5.60 -6.03 -5.25
CA GLY A 112 -5.97 -5.27 -6.43
C GLY A 112 -4.92 -5.31 -7.53
N LEU A 113 -3.64 -5.14 -7.17
CA LEU A 113 -2.53 -5.28 -8.11
C LEU A 113 -2.40 -6.69 -8.69
N LEU A 114 -2.70 -7.73 -7.90
CA LEU A 114 -2.67 -9.11 -8.38
C LEU A 114 -3.78 -9.37 -9.40
N ALA A 115 -5.01 -8.94 -9.09
CA ALA A 115 -6.13 -9.04 -10.02
C ALA A 115 -5.84 -8.28 -11.32
N HIS A 116 -5.33 -7.05 -11.22
CA HIS A 116 -4.99 -6.26 -12.39
C HIS A 116 -3.86 -6.90 -13.21
N GLY A 117 -2.85 -7.49 -12.56
CA GLY A 117 -1.81 -8.25 -13.26
C GLY A 117 -2.39 -9.43 -14.04
N VAL A 118 -3.31 -10.20 -13.42
CA VAL A 118 -4.00 -11.31 -14.10
C VAL A 118 -4.79 -10.82 -15.32
N HIS A 119 -5.44 -9.66 -15.22
CA HIS A 119 -6.13 -9.04 -16.35
C HIS A 119 -5.19 -8.75 -17.52
N GLU A 120 -4.04 -8.13 -17.26
CA GLU A 120 -3.01 -7.86 -18.29
C GLU A 120 -2.47 -9.16 -18.91
N PHE A 121 -2.33 -10.23 -18.13
CA PHE A 121 -1.95 -11.56 -18.65
C PHE A 121 -3.03 -12.20 -19.52
N GLN A 122 -4.31 -11.92 -19.27
CA GLN A 122 -5.42 -12.34 -20.15
C GLN A 122 -5.41 -11.53 -21.45
N GLU A 123 -5.19 -10.22 -21.39
CA GLU A 123 -5.06 -9.37 -22.59
C GLU A 123 -3.85 -9.76 -23.45
N ALA A 124 -2.75 -10.18 -22.81
CA ALA A 124 -1.57 -10.71 -23.50
C ALA A 124 -1.76 -12.12 -24.10
N GLY A 125 -2.92 -12.75 -23.91
CA GLY A 125 -3.24 -14.08 -24.46
C GLY A 125 -2.55 -15.26 -23.76
N LEU A 126 -1.89 -15.03 -22.62
CA LEU A 126 -1.20 -16.07 -21.85
C LEU A 126 -2.15 -16.85 -20.94
N LEU A 127 -3.32 -16.29 -20.63
CA LEU A 127 -4.34 -16.91 -19.79
C LEU A 127 -5.66 -17.06 -20.56
N PRO A 128 -6.42 -18.15 -20.33
CA PRO A 128 -7.69 -18.36 -21.00
C PRO A 128 -8.70 -17.29 -20.57
N ILE A 129 -9.37 -16.71 -21.57
CA ILE A 129 -10.54 -15.85 -21.39
C ILE A 129 -11.75 -16.78 -21.48
N PHE A 130 -12.60 -16.78 -20.46
CA PHE A 130 -13.77 -17.65 -20.43
C PHE A 130 -14.93 -16.99 -21.16
N SER A 131 -15.80 -17.80 -21.78
CA SER A 131 -16.92 -17.29 -22.60
C SER A 131 -17.98 -16.50 -21.83
N PHE A 132 -17.92 -16.49 -20.50
CA PHE A 132 -18.82 -15.74 -19.62
C PHE A 132 -18.21 -14.44 -19.08
N ASP A 133 -17.04 -14.04 -19.60
CA ASP A 133 -16.41 -12.77 -19.25
C ASP A 133 -17.03 -11.61 -20.07
N PRO A 134 -17.50 -10.53 -19.43
CA PRO A 134 -17.40 -10.22 -18.00
C PRO A 134 -18.52 -10.83 -17.14
N LEU A 135 -18.20 -11.17 -15.89
CA LEU A 135 -19.13 -11.75 -14.91
C LEU A 135 -20.28 -10.80 -14.51
N PHE A 136 -19.94 -9.53 -14.25
CA PHE A 136 -20.90 -8.50 -13.88
C PHE A 136 -20.47 -7.16 -14.49
N ASN A 137 -21.43 -6.34 -14.89
CA ASN A 137 -21.18 -5.03 -15.49
C ASN A 137 -21.76 -3.92 -14.60
N ILE A 138 -20.89 -3.20 -13.88
CA ILE A 138 -21.25 -2.08 -12.99
C ILE A 138 -20.92 -0.72 -13.64
N SER A 139 -20.51 -0.73 -14.91
CA SER A 139 -20.13 0.47 -15.68
C SER A 139 -21.23 1.52 -15.76
N HIS A 140 -22.49 1.13 -15.55
CA HIS A 140 -23.64 2.04 -15.57
C HIS A 140 -23.74 2.93 -14.32
N ILE A 141 -23.14 2.53 -13.19
CA ILE A 141 -23.15 3.29 -11.92
C ILE A 141 -21.79 3.93 -11.67
N LEU A 142 -20.70 3.20 -11.94
CA LEU A 142 -19.35 3.68 -11.76
C LEU A 142 -18.45 3.20 -12.91
N ASP A 143 -18.28 4.08 -13.89
CA ASP A 143 -17.38 3.81 -15.01
C ASP A 143 -15.91 3.89 -14.58
N GLN A 144 -15.11 2.95 -15.07
CA GLN A 144 -13.71 2.83 -14.71
C GLN A 144 -12.85 3.96 -15.32
N SER A 145 -13.36 4.62 -16.38
CA SER A 145 -12.72 5.77 -17.01
C SER A 145 -13.00 7.10 -16.29
N SER A 146 -14.00 7.14 -15.41
CA SER A 146 -14.29 8.32 -14.59
C SER A 146 -13.14 8.62 -13.62
N THR A 147 -12.92 9.89 -13.27
CA THR A 147 -11.86 10.31 -12.34
C THR A 147 -11.91 9.57 -11.00
N LEU A 148 -13.11 9.28 -10.48
CA LEU A 148 -13.25 8.47 -9.26
C LEU A 148 -13.02 6.98 -9.51
N GLY A 149 -13.48 6.46 -10.66
CA GLY A 149 -13.30 5.07 -11.04
C GLY A 149 -11.83 4.70 -11.26
N SER A 150 -11.04 5.60 -11.83
CA SER A 150 -9.60 5.40 -12.04
C SER A 150 -8.82 5.45 -10.73
N VAL A 151 -9.15 6.37 -9.81
CA VAL A 151 -8.57 6.39 -8.46
C VAL A 151 -8.91 5.10 -7.70
N LEU A 152 -10.17 4.64 -7.77
CA LEU A 152 -10.56 3.37 -7.14
C LEU A 152 -9.87 2.16 -7.79
N ARG A 153 -9.69 2.17 -9.11
CA ARG A 153 -8.94 1.13 -9.83
C ARG A 153 -7.51 1.05 -9.32
N VAL A 154 -6.84 2.20 -9.21
CA VAL A 154 -5.44 2.25 -8.77
C VAL A 154 -5.29 1.91 -7.28
N VAL A 155 -6.17 2.44 -6.42
CA VAL A 155 -6.04 2.31 -4.96
C VAL A 155 -6.60 0.98 -4.43
N PHE A 156 -7.69 0.47 -5.01
CA PHE A 156 -8.38 -0.71 -4.49
C PHE A 156 -8.39 -1.88 -5.48
N GLY A 157 -7.85 -1.71 -6.70
CA GLY A 157 -7.96 -2.71 -7.77
C GLY A 157 -9.36 -2.84 -8.33
N TYR A 158 -10.19 -1.81 -8.22
CA TYR A 158 -11.56 -1.84 -8.72
C TYR A 158 -11.61 -2.01 -10.26
N THR A 159 -12.40 -2.98 -10.71
CA THR A 159 -12.71 -3.20 -12.12
C THR A 159 -14.22 -3.21 -12.34
N SER A 160 -14.69 -2.42 -13.32
CA SER A 160 -16.13 -2.30 -13.63
C SER A 160 -16.70 -3.51 -14.40
N ARG A 161 -15.81 -4.35 -14.94
CA ARG A 161 -16.11 -5.56 -15.72
C ARG A 161 -15.14 -6.71 -15.36
N PRO A 162 -15.20 -7.26 -14.15
CA PRO A 162 -14.19 -8.22 -13.70
C PRO A 162 -14.34 -9.56 -14.43
N SER A 163 -13.22 -10.15 -14.83
CA SER A 163 -13.19 -11.52 -15.30
C SER A 163 -13.30 -12.53 -14.15
N LEU A 164 -13.68 -13.76 -14.46
CA LEU A 164 -13.73 -14.84 -13.47
C LEU A 164 -12.38 -15.11 -12.83
N LEU A 165 -11.30 -14.99 -13.60
CA LEU A 165 -9.93 -15.17 -13.11
C LEU A 165 -9.48 -14.02 -12.21
N GLU A 166 -9.85 -12.78 -12.51
CA GLU A 166 -9.59 -11.64 -11.63
C GLU A 166 -10.27 -11.80 -10.28
N LEU A 167 -11.55 -12.20 -10.27
CA LEU A 167 -12.31 -12.37 -9.02
C LEU A 167 -11.79 -13.54 -8.17
N ILE A 168 -11.41 -14.66 -8.81
CA ILE A 168 -10.75 -15.78 -8.13
C ILE A 168 -9.40 -15.37 -7.59
N SER A 169 -8.59 -14.65 -8.36
CA SER A 169 -7.27 -14.17 -7.93
C SER A 169 -7.37 -13.26 -6.72
N TYR A 170 -8.30 -12.30 -6.74
CA TYR A 170 -8.60 -11.40 -5.64
C TYR A 170 -9.02 -12.18 -4.38
N SER A 171 -10.00 -13.09 -4.52
CA SER A 171 -10.52 -13.89 -3.40
C SER A 171 -9.48 -14.84 -2.82
N THR A 172 -8.68 -15.48 -3.68
CA THR A 172 -7.60 -16.40 -3.28
C THR A 172 -6.54 -15.66 -2.49
N TYR A 173 -6.20 -14.42 -2.86
CA TYR A 173 -5.26 -13.60 -2.11
C TYR A 173 -5.77 -13.28 -0.71
N PHE A 174 -7.05 -12.92 -0.55
CA PHE A 174 -7.64 -12.69 0.77
C PHE A 174 -7.61 -13.96 1.64
N VAL A 175 -7.99 -15.11 1.07
CA VAL A 175 -7.96 -16.40 1.78
C VAL A 175 -6.52 -16.76 2.19
N PHE A 176 -5.56 -16.57 1.29
CA PHE A 176 -4.14 -16.82 1.56
C PHE A 176 -3.62 -15.96 2.72
N VAL A 177 -3.90 -14.65 2.71
CA VAL A 177 -3.44 -13.76 3.77
C VAL A 177 -4.18 -14.01 5.08
N TYR A 178 -5.49 -14.28 5.06
CA TYR A 178 -6.24 -14.66 6.25
C TYR A 178 -5.70 -15.94 6.88
N CYS A 179 -5.38 -16.95 6.07
CA CYS A 179 -4.76 -18.19 6.52
C CYS A 179 -3.41 -17.93 7.19
N ILE A 180 -2.57 -17.09 6.57
CA ILE A 180 -1.25 -16.72 7.12
C ILE A 180 -1.36 -15.94 8.42
N GLN A 181 -2.29 -14.99 8.53
CA GLN A 181 -2.51 -14.24 9.77
C GLN A 181 -2.88 -15.17 10.91
N LYS A 182 -3.82 -16.11 10.67
CA LYS A 182 -4.23 -17.10 11.65
C LYS A 182 -3.06 -17.99 12.13
N VAL A 183 -2.19 -18.40 11.21
CA VAL A 183 -0.98 -19.19 11.55
C VAL A 183 0.03 -18.37 12.35
N THR A 184 0.17 -17.07 12.06
CA THR A 184 1.10 -16.18 12.76
C THR A 184 0.61 -15.85 14.17
N ASP A 185 -0.69 -15.57 14.33
CA ASP A 185 -1.31 -15.29 15.62
C ASP A 185 -1.25 -16.52 16.55
N GLN A 186 -1.46 -17.73 16.02
CA GLN A 186 -1.32 -18.96 16.80
C GLN A 186 0.10 -19.17 17.35
N LYS A 187 1.14 -18.82 16.58
CA LYS A 187 2.53 -18.93 17.02
C LYS A 187 2.88 -17.94 18.12
N LEU A 188 2.34 -16.72 18.06
CA LEU A 188 2.54 -15.70 19.10
C LEU A 188 1.86 -16.10 20.42
N VAL A 189 0.64 -16.64 20.36
CA VAL A 189 -0.09 -17.12 21.54
C VAL A 189 0.63 -18.28 22.23
N GLN A 190 1.23 -19.21 21.46
CA GLN A 190 1.99 -20.32 22.05
C GLN A 190 3.29 -19.87 22.73
N GLN A 191 3.95 -18.83 22.24
CA GLN A 191 5.17 -18.28 22.87
C GLN A 191 4.88 -17.56 24.19
N THR A 192 3.71 -16.91 24.34
CA THR A 192 3.31 -16.27 25.61
C THR A 192 2.92 -17.28 26.68
N ILE A 193 2.54 -18.51 26.32
CA ILE A 193 2.17 -19.56 27.28
C ILE A 193 3.41 -20.34 27.79
N GLN A 194 4.54 -20.29 27.08
CA GLN A 194 5.78 -20.96 27.45
C GLN A 194 6.80 -20.09 28.21
N ASN A 195 6.59 -18.78 28.31
CA ASN A 195 7.41 -17.84 29.09
C ASN A 195 6.65 -17.36 30.32
#